data_AF-A0A940X3F0-F1
#
_entry.id   AF-A0A940X3F0-F1
#
_cell.length_a   1.000
_cell.length_b   1.000
_cell.length_c   1.000
_cell.angle_alpha   90.00
_cell.angle_beta   90.00
_cell.angle_gamma   90.00
#
_symmetry.space_group_name_H-M   'P 1'
#
loop_
_entity.id
_entity.type
_entity.pdbx_description
1 polymer ?
#
loop_
_entity_poly.entity_id
_entity_poly.type
_entity_poly.pdbx_seq_one_letter_code
_entity_poly.pdbx_strand_id
1 'polypeptide(L)'
;MRIREENAGYAAKRAANLSVNAELLDQAKALEINLSATLEKALEAEVRARLRERWLEENREAIAAYNERIKRDGLAGDHVRAFKASLKE
;
A
#
# COMPACT_ATOMS: atom_id res chain seq x y z
N MET A 1 -8.93 4.02 -17.77
CA MET A 1 -9.17 3.45 -16.43
C MET A 1 -8.65 4.46 -15.40
N ARG A 2 -9.52 5.28 -14.81
CA ARG A 2 -9.11 6.28 -13.80
C ARG A 2 -8.95 5.55 -12.47
N ILE A 3 -7.71 5.39 -12.01
CA ILE A 3 -7.47 5.18 -10.59
C ILE A 3 -7.96 6.47 -9.92
N ARG A 4 -9.15 6.42 -9.31
CA ARG A 4 -9.52 7.44 -8.33
C ARG A 4 -8.62 7.20 -7.13
N GLU A 5 -7.42 7.78 -7.15
CA GLU A 5 -6.83 8.27 -5.91
C GLU A 5 -7.80 9.34 -5.42
N GLU A 6 -8.79 8.93 -4.63
CA GLU A 6 -9.46 9.87 -3.76
C GLU A 6 -8.35 10.41 -2.86
N ASN A 7 -8.02 11.68 -3.08
CA ASN A 7 -7.01 12.45 -2.37
C ASN A 7 -7.24 12.34 -0.85
N ALA A 8 -6.69 11.30 -0.21
CA ALA A 8 -6.71 11.13 1.22
C ALA A 8 -5.93 12.25 1.94
N GLY A 9 -5.08 12.98 1.21
CA GLY A 9 -4.37 14.16 1.72
C GLY A 9 -5.23 15.41 1.93
N TYR A 10 -6.48 15.44 1.44
CA TYR A 10 -7.36 16.62 1.50
C TYR A 10 -8.74 16.36 2.11
N ALA A 11 -8.99 15.17 2.66
CA ALA A 11 -10.25 14.90 3.34
C ALA A 11 -10.28 15.62 4.70
N ALA A 12 -11.39 16.31 5.00
CA ALA A 12 -11.57 16.96 6.29
C ALA A 12 -11.51 15.92 7.42
N LYS A 13 -10.70 16.19 8.45
CA LYS A 13 -10.61 15.32 9.63
C LYS A 13 -11.98 15.18 10.26
N ARG A 14 -12.42 13.94 10.46
CA ARG A 14 -13.68 13.63 11.14
C ARG A 14 -13.37 13.17 12.56
N ALA A 15 -14.05 13.75 13.54
CA ALA A 15 -13.97 13.25 14.91
C ALA A 15 -14.56 11.83 14.98
N ALA A 16 -13.82 10.92 15.60
CA ALA A 16 -14.26 9.55 15.88
C ALA A 16 -14.20 9.33 17.39
N ASN A 17 -15.30 8.84 17.97
CA ASN A 17 -15.32 8.41 19.37
C ASN A 17 -14.84 6.97 19.45
N LEU A 18 -13.79 6.73 20.21
CA LEU A 18 -13.18 5.41 20.37
C LEU A 18 -12.75 5.21 21.83
N SER A 19 -12.77 3.96 22.27
CA SER A 19 -12.32 3.57 23.62
C SER A 19 -10.94 2.94 23.52
N VAL A 20 -9.97 3.49 24.26
CA VAL A 20 -8.61 2.92 24.42
C VAL A 20 -8.42 2.53 25.88
N ASN A 21 -7.52 1.58 26.12
CA ASN A 21 -7.04 1.28 27.47
C ASN A 21 -6.56 2.56 28.17
N ALA A 22 -7.08 2.83 29.37
CA ALA A 22 -6.80 4.05 30.12
C ALA A 22 -5.33 4.16 30.55
N GLU A 23 -4.75 3.06 31.02
CA GLU A 23 -3.34 3.02 31.43
C GLU A 23 -2.40 3.34 30.25
N LEU A 24 -2.71 2.82 29.06
CA LEU A 24 -1.95 3.12 27.85
C LEU A 24 -2.06 4.61 27.47
N LEU A 25 -3.23 5.22 27.63
CA LEU A 25 -3.39 6.66 27.38
C LEU A 25 -2.59 7.50 28.37
N ASP A 26 -2.56 7.11 29.64
CA ASP A 26 -1.81 7.81 30.67
C ASP A 26 -0.29 7.68 30.43
N GLN A 27 0.18 6.49 30.05
CA GLN A 27 1.56 6.28 29.62
C GLN A 27 1.91 7.13 28.39
N ALA A 28 1.04 7.15 27.38
CA ALA A 28 1.28 7.92 26.17
C ALA A 28 1.36 9.43 26.46
N LYS A 29 0.50 9.95 27.35
CA LYS A 29 0.57 11.34 27.81
C LYS A 29 1.86 11.63 28.59
N ALA A 30 2.25 10.74 29.49
CA ALA A 30 3.48 10.88 30.27
C ALA A 30 4.74 10.90 29.39
N LEU A 31 4.67 10.22 28.23
CA LEU A 31 5.73 10.19 27.21
C LEU A 31 5.59 11.30 26.14
N GLU A 32 4.65 12.23 26.32
CA GLU A 32 4.36 13.33 25.37
C GLU A 32 4.08 12.84 23.93
N ILE A 33 3.53 11.64 23.79
CA ILE A 33 3.19 11.07 22.50
C ILE A 33 2.01 11.82 21.89
N ASN A 34 2.16 12.26 20.64
CA ASN A 34 1.06 12.83 19.87
C ASN A 34 0.06 11.74 19.48
N LEU A 35 -0.97 11.56 20.31
CA LEU A 35 -2.01 10.54 20.15
C LEU A 35 -2.68 10.60 18.78
N SER A 36 -3.06 11.80 18.32
CA SER A 36 -3.75 11.95 17.04
C SER A 36 -2.86 11.51 15.86
N ALA A 37 -1.62 11.98 15.81
CA ALA A 37 -0.69 11.60 14.73
C ALA A 37 -0.34 10.11 14.77
N THR A 38 -0.20 9.55 15.97
CA THR A 38 0.15 8.13 16.15
C THR A 38 -1.00 7.23 15.72
N LEU A 39 -2.23 7.52 16.14
CA LEU A 39 -3.43 6.77 15.75
C LEU A 39 -3.68 6.88 14.24
N GLU A 40 -3.55 8.07 13.66
CA GLU A 40 -3.70 8.27 12.22
C GLU A 40 -2.72 7.40 11.43
N LYS A 41 -1.43 7.45 11.79
CA LYS A 41 -0.39 6.67 11.11
C LYS A 41 -0.61 5.16 11.24
N ALA A 42 -1.01 4.69 12.42
CA ALA A 42 -1.31 3.28 12.64
C ALA A 42 -2.52 2.83 11.82
N LEU A 43 -3.58 3.65 11.79
CA LEU A 43 -4.79 3.37 11.04
C LEU A 43 -4.53 3.38 9.53
N GLU A 44 -3.76 4.34 9.03
CA GLU A 44 -3.37 4.41 7.62
C GLU A 44 -2.59 3.15 7.21
N ALA A 45 -1.65 2.71 8.04
CA ALA A 45 -0.87 1.50 7.77
C ALA A 45 -1.76 0.26 7.68
N GLU A 46 -2.69 0.09 8.62
CA GLU A 46 -3.62 -1.05 8.65
C GLU A 46 -4.59 -1.01 7.47
N VAL A 47 -5.22 0.13 7.20
CA VAL A 47 -6.14 0.31 6.06
C VAL A 47 -5.41 0.00 4.76
N ARG A 48 -4.21 0.53 4.57
CA ARG A 48 -3.41 0.27 3.37
C ARG A 48 -3.05 -1.21 3.25
N ALA A 49 -2.76 -1.90 4.35
CA ALA A 49 -2.50 -3.33 4.34
C ALA A 49 -3.72 -4.14 3.87
N ARG A 50 -4.90 -3.89 4.47
CA ARG A 50 -6.15 -4.57 4.09
C ARG A 50 -6.57 -4.29 2.66
N LEU A 51 -6.40 -3.06 2.18
CA LEU A 51 -6.68 -2.71 0.79
C LEU A 51 -5.77 -3.44 -0.19
N ARG A 52 -4.47 -3.57 0.13
CA ARG A 52 -3.53 -4.36 -0.68
C ARG A 52 -3.92 -5.83 -0.72
N GLU A 53 -4.26 -6.42 0.42
CA GLU A 53 -4.69 -7.82 0.51
C GLU A 53 -5.94 -8.06 -0.34
N ARG A 54 -6.96 -7.20 -0.19
CA ARG A 54 -8.17 -7.27 -1.01
C ARG A 54 -7.84 -7.15 -2.49
N TRP A 55 -7.01 -6.18 -2.88
CA TRP A 55 -6.64 -5.98 -4.28
C TRP A 55 -5.93 -7.20 -4.86
N LEU A 56 -5.01 -7.82 -4.10
CA LEU A 56 -4.33 -9.05 -4.52
C LEU A 56 -5.30 -10.20 -4.71
N GLU A 57 -6.29 -10.34 -3.84
CA GLU A 57 -7.33 -11.36 -3.99
C GLU A 57 -8.17 -11.11 -5.24
N GLU A 58 -8.69 -9.89 -5.41
CA GLU A 58 -9.52 -9.49 -6.54
C GLU A 58 -8.80 -9.63 -7.89
N ASN A 59 -7.48 -9.46 -7.91
CA ASN A 59 -6.67 -9.49 -9.13
C ASN A 59 -5.88 -10.80 -9.29
N ARG A 60 -6.09 -11.80 -8.44
CA ARG A 60 -5.36 -13.08 -8.44
C ARG A 60 -5.34 -13.73 -9.82
N GLU A 61 -6.49 -13.83 -10.48
CA GLU A 61 -6.61 -14.44 -11.80
C GLU A 61 -5.93 -13.62 -12.89
N ALA A 62 -6.09 -12.30 -12.86
CA ALA A 62 -5.44 -11.40 -13.82
C ALA A 62 -3.91 -11.45 -13.71
N ILE A 63 -3.39 -11.48 -12.47
CA ILE A 63 -1.97 -11.65 -12.19
C ILE A 63 -1.48 -13.00 -12.72
N ALA A 64 -2.21 -14.09 -12.45
CA ALA A 64 -1.86 -15.42 -12.95
C ALA A 64 -1.82 -15.47 -14.49
N ALA A 65 -2.86 -14.96 -15.16
CA ALA A 65 -2.93 -14.89 -16.61
C ALA A 65 -1.78 -14.05 -17.21
N TYR A 66 -1.45 -12.92 -16.58
CA TYR A 66 -0.31 -12.10 -16.98
C TYR A 66 1.01 -12.84 -16.82
N ASN A 67 1.21 -13.53 -15.69
CA ASN A 67 2.43 -14.32 -15.44
C ASN A 67 2.61 -15.42 -16.50
N GLU A 68 1.54 -16.12 -16.87
CA GLU A 68 1.60 -17.12 -17.95
C GLU A 68 1.91 -16.49 -19.31
N ARG A 69 1.35 -15.31 -19.61
CA ARG A 69 1.71 -14.56 -20.82
C ARG A 69 3.20 -14.20 -20.85
N ILE A 70 3.76 -13.74 -19.73
CA ILE A 70 5.19 -13.41 -19.64
C ILE A 70 6.06 -14.64 -19.83
N LYS A 71 5.70 -15.79 -19.24
CA LYS A 71 6.43 -17.05 -19.45
C LYS A 71 6.45 -17.47 -20.91
N ARG A 72 5.33 -17.28 -21.63
CA ARG A 72 5.20 -17.64 -23.05
C ARG A 72 5.93 -16.66 -23.98
N ASP A 73 5.72 -15.36 -23.78
CA ASP A 73 6.08 -14.33 -24.76
C ASP A 73 7.33 -13.52 -24.38
N GLY A 74 7.87 -13.71 -23.18
CA GLY A 74 8.90 -12.85 -22.60
C GLY A 74 8.36 -11.48 -22.15
N LEU A 75 9.22 -10.68 -21.52
CA LEU A 75 8.87 -9.30 -21.14
C LEU A 75 9.04 -8.38 -22.34
N ALA A 76 8.25 -7.31 -22.39
CA ALA A 76 8.35 -6.31 -23.46
C ALA A 76 9.78 -5.73 -23.59
N GLY A 77 10.52 -5.60 -22.49
CA GLY A 77 11.88 -5.08 -22.47
C GLY A 77 13.00 -6.09 -22.76
N ASP A 78 12.68 -7.35 -23.10
CA ASP A 78 13.69 -8.40 -23.32
C ASP A 78 14.68 -8.02 -24.41
N HIS A 79 14.19 -7.44 -25.51
CA HIS A 79 15.02 -6.98 -26.62
C HIS A 79 16.03 -5.89 -26.21
N VAL A 80 15.63 -4.94 -25.36
CA VAL A 80 16.53 -3.88 -24.86
C VAL A 80 17.59 -4.47 -23.93
N ARG A 81 17.23 -5.45 -23.09
CA ARG A 81 18.19 -6.11 -22.20
C ARG A 81 19.22 -6.91 -22.99
N ALA A 82 18.78 -7.66 -23.99
CA ALA A 82 19.66 -8.40 -24.89
C ALA A 82 20.63 -7.46 -25.62
N PHE A 83 20.12 -6.36 -26.19
CA PHE A 83 20.94 -5.35 -26.86
C PHE A 83 21.98 -4.70 -25.94
N LYS A 84 21.61 -4.37 -24.70
CA LYS A 84 22.58 -3.80 -23.73
C LYS A 84 23.66 -4.82 -23.32
N ALA A 85 23.34 -6.11 -23.30
CA ALA A 85 24.30 -7.16 -23.00
C ALA A 85 25.34 -7.30 -24.13
N SER A 86 24.91 -7.23 -25.40
CA SER A 86 25.82 -7.34 -26.55
C SER A 86 26.77 -6.15 -26.73
N LEU A 87 26.59 -5.04 -25.99
CA LEU A 87 27.51 -3.89 -26.00
C LEU A 87 28.63 -3.99 -24.95
N LYS A 88 28.56 -4.99 -24.06
CA LYS A 88 29.56 -5.21 -23.00
C LYS A 88 30.60 -6.26 -23.39
N GLU A 89 30.45 -6.88 -24.56
CA GLU A 89 31.45 -7.71 -25.23
C GLU A 89 32.29 -6.85 -26.19
#